data_AF-A6LMP6-F1
#
_entry.id   AF-A6LMP6-F1
#
_cell.length_a   1.000
_cell.length_b   1.000
_cell.length_c   1.000
_cell.angle_alpha   90.00
_cell.angle_beta   90.00
_cell.angle_gamma   90.00
#
_symmetry.space_group_name_H-M   'P 1'
#
loop_
_entity.id
_entity.type
_entity.pdbx_description
1 polymer ?
#
loop_
_entity_poly.entity_id
_entity_poly.type
_entity_poly.pdbx_seq_one_letter_code
_entity_poly.pdbx_strand_id
1 'polypeptide(L)'
;MDGMTIQMVIIGIIYLITFIFLSFVEKILLPLGNIEHTLSTILWGFHFVIGAISGMAFRFIYNKLKEKNIARENYLNNFLLQRIAGIVFDFMVIASISAVVLSKIKDEFWGIFIITFTAGVLTYFFIMPLTKRIFKRYEIENRVAFYGMLTCTISTGIALLREVDPILETGAAKNLVCGISIAIGLPLIIILNLPAFSISTGRNIFNFFGLILMLIYGLLFFIIGKTFLKKLNNN
;
A
#
# COMPACT_ATOMS: atom_id res chain seq x y z
N MET A 1 30.20 -15.18 3.49
CA MET A 1 29.46 -14.07 2.85
C MET A 1 29.19 -13.02 3.91
N ASP A 2 29.32 -11.74 3.57
CA ASP A 2 28.97 -10.66 4.50
C ASP A 2 27.46 -10.67 4.79
N GLY A 3 27.06 -10.31 6.01
CA GLY A 3 25.68 -10.36 6.47
C GLY A 3 24.74 -9.49 5.63
N MET A 4 25.26 -8.39 5.07
CA MET A 4 24.51 -7.49 4.18
C MET A 4 24.25 -8.13 2.81
N THR A 5 25.24 -8.83 2.24
CA THR A 5 25.09 -9.57 0.98
C THR A 5 24.03 -10.66 1.11
N ILE A 6 24.00 -11.37 2.24
CA ILE A 6 23.00 -12.42 2.50
C ILE A 6 21.58 -11.82 2.49
N GLN A 7 21.35 -10.69 3.16
CA GLN A 7 20.04 -10.03 3.12
C GLN A 7 19.64 -9.65 1.69
N MET A 8 20.55 -9.06 0.91
CA MET A 8 20.28 -8.65 -0.48
C MET A 8 19.94 -9.84 -1.39
N VAL A 9 20.64 -10.96 -1.23
CA VAL A 9 20.33 -12.20 -1.98
C VAL A 9 18.94 -12.72 -1.61
N ILE A 10 18.60 -12.75 -0.32
CA ILE A 10 17.27 -13.19 0.13
C ILE A 10 16.17 -12.29 -0.43
N ILE A 11 16.36 -10.97 -0.39
CA ILE A 11 15.43 -10.01 -0.99
C ILE A 11 15.28 -10.29 -2.50
N GLY A 12 16.40 -10.46 -3.21
CA GLY A 12 16.39 -10.78 -4.64
C GLY A 12 15.66 -12.09 -4.97
N ILE A 13 15.84 -13.15 -4.16
CA ILE A 13 15.11 -14.41 -4.31
C ILE A 13 13.62 -14.21 -4.10
N ILE A 14 13.20 -13.45 -3.09
CA ILE A 14 11.79 -13.16 -2.84
C ILE A 14 11.18 -12.42 -4.04
N TYR A 15 11.86 -11.40 -4.56
CA TYR A 15 11.42 -10.69 -5.77
C TYR A 15 11.35 -11.59 -7.00
N LEU A 16 12.32 -12.49 -7.18
CA LEU A 16 12.30 -13.47 -8.27
C LEU A 16 11.10 -14.42 -8.15
N ILE A 17 10.80 -14.90 -6.94
CA ILE A 17 9.61 -15.73 -6.69
C ILE A 17 8.33 -14.95 -7.03
N THR A 18 8.24 -13.69 -6.59
CA THR A 18 7.10 -12.83 -6.91
C THR A 18 6.94 -12.62 -8.42
N PHE A 19 8.04 -12.39 -9.13
CA PHE A 19 8.04 -12.24 -10.59
C PHE A 19 7.57 -13.52 -11.29
N ILE A 20 8.15 -14.68 -10.94
CA ILE A 20 7.77 -15.98 -11.51
C ILE A 20 6.30 -16.27 -11.24
N PHE A 21 5.82 -15.99 -10.02
CA PHE A 21 4.42 -16.17 -9.66
C PHE A 21 3.50 -15.29 -10.52
N LEU A 22 3.81 -14.00 -10.67
CA LEU A 22 3.04 -13.08 -11.51
C LEU A 22 3.00 -13.53 -12.97
N SER A 23 4.14 -13.86 -13.56
CA SER A 23 4.21 -14.35 -14.94
C SER A 23 3.48 -15.68 -15.13
N PHE A 24 3.46 -16.54 -14.10
CA PHE A 24 2.70 -17.79 -14.13
C PHE A 24 1.18 -17.53 -14.09
N VAL A 25 0.73 -16.61 -13.24
CA VAL A 25 -0.69 -16.23 -13.17
C VAL A 25 -1.14 -15.56 -14.47
N GLU A 26 -0.33 -14.68 -15.04
CA GLU A 26 -0.59 -14.07 -16.35
C GLU A 26 -0.79 -15.14 -17.44
N LYS A 27 0.10 -16.16 -17.48
CA LYS A 27 -0.05 -17.30 -18.42
C LYS A 27 -1.35 -18.08 -18.23
N ILE A 28 -1.80 -18.25 -16.99
CA ILE A 28 -3.09 -18.90 -16.69
C ILE A 28 -4.26 -18.03 -17.14
N LEU A 29 -4.11 -16.71 -17.12
CA LEU A 29 -5.15 -15.77 -17.54
C LEU A 29 -5.27 -15.61 -19.06
N LEU A 30 -4.23 -15.95 -19.84
CA LEU A 30 -4.22 -15.88 -21.32
C LEU A 30 -5.50 -16.41 -22.02
N PRO A 31 -6.12 -17.52 -21.59
CA PRO A 31 -7.33 -18.04 -22.23
C PRO A 31 -8.57 -17.14 -22.08
N LEU A 32 -8.54 -16.10 -21.22
CA LEU A 32 -9.66 -15.21 -20.96
C LEU A 32 -9.81 -14.05 -21.97
N GLY A 33 -8.94 -13.97 -22.98
CA GLY A 33 -9.03 -12.96 -24.05
C GLY A 33 -8.96 -11.53 -23.51
N ASN A 34 -9.89 -10.64 -23.89
CA ASN A 34 -9.83 -9.21 -23.53
C ASN A 34 -9.84 -8.90 -22.02
N ILE A 35 -10.31 -9.84 -21.19
CA ILE A 35 -10.32 -9.70 -19.73
C ILE A 35 -8.92 -9.90 -19.15
N GLU A 36 -8.08 -10.69 -19.82
CA GLU A 36 -6.70 -10.97 -19.42
C GLU A 36 -5.90 -9.68 -19.28
N HIS A 37 -5.81 -8.85 -20.32
CA HIS A 37 -5.04 -7.61 -20.26
C HIS A 37 -5.44 -6.70 -19.09
N THR A 38 -6.73 -6.63 -18.77
CA THR A 38 -7.21 -5.81 -17.65
C THR A 38 -6.75 -6.41 -16.31
N LEU A 39 -6.97 -7.72 -16.11
CA LEU A 39 -6.59 -8.40 -14.88
C LEU A 39 -5.07 -8.48 -14.68
N SER A 40 -4.31 -8.79 -15.74
CA SER A 40 -2.85 -8.82 -15.75
C SER A 40 -2.29 -7.44 -15.38
N THR A 41 -2.78 -6.37 -16.03
CA THR A 41 -2.37 -4.99 -15.70
C THR A 41 -2.61 -4.65 -14.23
N ILE A 42 -3.77 -5.06 -13.69
CA ILE A 42 -4.08 -4.88 -12.28
C ILE A 42 -3.10 -5.68 -11.41
N LEU A 43 -2.92 -6.98 -11.66
CA LEU A 43 -2.03 -7.83 -10.85
C LEU A 43 -0.59 -7.31 -10.84
N TRP A 44 -0.07 -6.89 -11.99
CA TRP A 44 1.26 -6.28 -12.11
C TRP A 44 1.33 -4.91 -11.40
N GLY A 45 0.27 -4.10 -11.48
CA GLY A 45 0.17 -2.85 -10.72
C GLY A 45 0.23 -3.04 -9.21
N PHE A 46 -0.24 -4.18 -8.71
CA PHE A 46 -0.23 -4.56 -7.29
C PHE A 46 0.89 -5.55 -6.91
N HIS A 47 1.93 -5.67 -7.72
CA HIS A 47 3.06 -6.58 -7.47
C HIS A 47 3.69 -6.37 -6.09
N PHE A 48 3.71 -5.14 -5.57
CA PHE A 48 4.25 -4.82 -4.25
C PHE A 48 3.54 -5.60 -3.13
N VAL A 49 2.24 -5.86 -3.26
CA VAL A 49 1.50 -6.62 -2.25
C VAL A 49 1.76 -8.11 -2.35
N ILE A 50 1.83 -8.62 -3.58
CA ILE A 50 2.21 -10.01 -3.82
C ILE A 50 3.62 -10.25 -3.27
N GLY A 51 4.55 -9.31 -3.49
CA GLY A 51 5.88 -9.31 -2.89
C GLY A 51 5.86 -9.33 -1.36
N ALA A 52 5.02 -8.51 -0.72
CA ALA A 52 4.86 -8.52 0.73
C ALA A 52 4.34 -9.88 1.24
N ILE A 53 3.37 -10.48 0.56
CA ILE A 53 2.85 -11.81 0.88
C ILE A 53 3.93 -12.88 0.70
N SER A 54 4.68 -12.84 -0.41
CA SER A 54 5.81 -13.74 -0.65
C SER A 54 6.87 -13.63 0.44
N GLY A 55 7.21 -12.41 0.88
CA GLY A 55 8.16 -12.17 1.98
C GLY A 55 7.64 -12.67 3.33
N MET A 56 6.36 -12.46 3.63
CA MET A 56 5.73 -13.00 4.84
C MET A 56 5.70 -14.53 4.84
N ALA A 57 5.34 -15.14 3.71
CA ALA A 57 5.34 -16.60 3.53
C ALA A 57 6.76 -17.17 3.69
N PHE A 58 7.76 -16.53 3.07
CA PHE A 58 9.16 -16.90 3.26
C PHE A 58 9.57 -16.82 4.73
N ARG A 59 9.24 -15.74 5.44
CA ARG A 59 9.57 -15.60 6.86
C ARG A 59 8.91 -16.68 7.71
N PHE A 60 7.66 -17.03 7.41
CA PHE A 60 6.94 -18.10 8.09
C PHE A 60 7.63 -19.47 7.88
N ILE A 61 7.96 -19.81 6.63
CA ILE A 61 8.67 -21.06 6.29
C ILE A 61 10.05 -21.10 6.95
N TYR A 62 10.80 -20.00 6.89
CA TYR A 62 12.13 -19.89 7.49
C TYR A 62 12.09 -20.13 9.01
N ASN A 63 11.15 -19.50 9.72
CA ASN A 63 10.98 -19.70 11.15
C ASN A 63 10.63 -21.17 11.47
N LYS A 64 9.77 -21.81 10.68
CA LYS A 64 9.42 -23.24 10.84
C LYS A 64 10.61 -24.18 10.61
N LEU A 65 11.46 -23.89 9.62
CA LEU A 65 12.68 -24.66 9.37
C LEU A 65 13.71 -24.51 10.49
N LYS A 66 13.77 -23.32 11.10
CA LYS A 66 14.61 -23.04 12.27
C LYS A 66 14.11 -23.78 13.52
N GLU A 67 12.80 -23.77 13.78
CA GLU A 67 12.16 -24.54 14.86
C GLU A 67 12.48 -26.05 14.75
N LYS A 68 12.57 -26.59 13.53
CA LYS A 68 12.92 -27.98 13.26
C LYS A 68 14.43 -28.28 13.29
N ASN A 69 15.29 -27.33 13.68
CA ASN A 69 16.76 -27.43 13.67
C ASN A 69 17.38 -27.78 12.29
N ILE A 70 16.64 -27.58 11.20
CA ILE A 70 17.13 -27.79 9.82
C ILE A 70 17.97 -26.58 9.39
N ALA A 71 17.53 -25.37 9.75
CA ALA A 71 18.29 -24.14 9.55
C ALA A 71 19.07 -23.77 10.82
N ARG A 72 20.32 -24.23 10.93
CA ARG A 72 21.16 -24.06 12.12
C ARG A 72 21.71 -22.64 12.29
N GLU A 73 21.84 -21.87 11.21
CA GLU A 73 22.38 -20.52 11.26
C GLU A 73 21.31 -19.43 11.06
N ASN A 74 21.49 -18.33 11.80
CA ASN A 74 20.58 -17.18 11.77
C ASN A 74 20.97 -16.21 10.64
N TYR A 75 20.63 -16.58 9.42
CA TYR A 75 20.90 -15.78 8.22
C TYR A 75 20.08 -14.48 8.13
N LEU A 76 18.94 -14.37 8.82
CA LEU A 76 18.11 -13.17 8.82
C LEU A 76 18.46 -12.25 9.98
N ASN A 77 18.89 -11.04 9.64
CA ASN A 77 19.17 -9.98 10.60
C ASN A 77 18.21 -8.81 10.37
N ASN A 78 17.29 -8.60 11.32
CA ASN A 78 16.29 -7.54 11.24
C ASN A 78 16.93 -6.14 11.19
N PHE A 79 18.06 -5.93 11.88
CA PHE A 79 18.76 -4.65 11.87
C PHE A 79 19.31 -4.32 10.47
N LEU A 80 19.94 -5.30 9.81
CA LEU A 80 20.44 -5.12 8.44
C LEU A 80 19.28 -4.94 7.44
N LEU A 81 18.18 -5.68 7.59
CA LEU A 81 16.98 -5.50 6.77
C LEU A 81 16.36 -4.11 6.96
N GLN A 82 16.29 -3.61 8.19
CA GLN A 82 15.83 -2.25 8.47
C GLN A 82 16.74 -1.20 7.84
N ARG A 83 18.06 -1.41 7.84
CA ARG A 83 19.02 -0.50 7.19
C ARG A 83 18.88 -0.49 5.67
N ILE A 84 18.69 -1.65 5.05
CA ILE A 84 18.43 -1.75 3.60
C ILE A 84 17.11 -1.07 3.25
N ALA A 85 16.04 -1.34 4.03
CA ALA A 85 14.76 -0.66 3.87
C ALA A 85 14.93 0.85 4.01
N GLY A 86 15.71 1.31 5.00
CA GLY A 86 16.32 2.64 5.13
C GLY A 86 16.59 3.31 3.79
N ILE A 87 17.62 2.77 3.12
CA ILE A 87 18.17 3.27 1.87
C ILE A 87 17.16 3.21 0.73
N VAL A 88 16.40 2.11 0.61
CA VAL A 88 15.39 1.95 -0.45
C VAL A 88 14.28 2.99 -0.30
N PHE A 89 13.82 3.26 0.92
CA PHE A 89 12.83 4.30 1.19
C PHE A 89 13.37 5.70 0.84
N ASP A 90 14.60 6.01 1.21
CA ASP A 90 15.21 7.31 0.90
C ASP A 90 15.33 7.52 -0.61
N PHE A 91 15.80 6.50 -1.35
CA PHE A 91 15.86 6.53 -2.81
C PHE A 91 14.48 6.76 -3.43
N MET A 92 13.46 6.06 -2.94
CA MET A 92 12.10 6.16 -3.44
C MET A 92 11.47 7.54 -3.16
N VAL A 93 11.75 8.17 -2.01
CA VAL A 93 11.32 9.56 -1.73
C VAL A 93 11.97 10.52 -2.72
N ILE A 94 13.29 10.42 -2.94
CA ILE A 94 14.02 11.26 -3.90
C ILE A 94 13.46 11.06 -5.32
N ALA A 95 13.24 9.82 -5.73
CA ALA A 95 12.67 9.50 -7.05
C ALA A 95 11.25 10.05 -7.20
N SER A 96 10.41 9.98 -6.17
CA SER A 96 9.04 10.50 -6.19
C SER A 96 9.02 12.02 -6.36
N ILE A 97 9.90 12.73 -5.66
CA ILE A 97 10.04 14.19 -5.80
C ILE A 97 10.58 14.54 -7.20
N SER A 98 11.57 13.79 -7.68
CA SER A 98 12.19 14.00 -9.00
C SER A 98 11.23 13.73 -10.17
N ALA A 99 10.22 12.88 -9.98
CA ALA A 99 9.21 12.59 -10.99
C ALA A 99 8.19 13.73 -11.21
N VAL A 100 8.14 14.73 -10.32
CA VAL A 100 7.17 15.83 -10.40
C VAL A 100 7.56 16.80 -11.51
N VAL A 101 6.76 16.83 -12.58
CA VAL A 101 6.96 17.74 -13.72
C VAL A 101 6.29 19.09 -13.44
N LEU A 102 7.07 20.05 -12.91
CA LEU A 102 6.57 21.37 -12.51
C LEU A 102 5.86 22.13 -13.65
N SER A 103 6.29 21.96 -14.90
CA SER A 103 5.65 22.64 -16.04
C SER A 103 4.19 22.25 -16.25
N LYS A 104 3.78 21.04 -15.84
CA LYS A 104 2.38 20.58 -15.93
C LYS A 104 1.48 21.14 -14.81
N ILE A 105 2.08 21.68 -13.75
CA ILE A 105 1.35 22.16 -12.57
C ILE A 105 1.11 23.66 -12.65
N LYS A 106 1.96 24.42 -13.35
CA LYS A 106 1.92 25.89 -13.33
C LYS A 106 0.57 26.47 -13.77
N ASP A 107 0.01 25.94 -14.84
CA ASP A 107 -1.22 26.50 -15.44
C ASP A 107 -2.46 26.21 -14.57
N GLU A 108 -2.46 25.09 -13.84
CA GLU A 108 -3.60 24.63 -13.01
C GLU A 108 -3.27 24.66 -11.51
N PHE A 109 -2.24 25.42 -11.12
CA PHE A 109 -1.65 25.35 -9.77
C PHE A 109 -2.72 25.58 -8.69
N TRP A 110 -3.55 26.62 -8.85
CA TRP A 110 -4.58 26.96 -7.88
C TRP A 110 -5.65 25.88 -7.75
N GLY A 111 -6.09 25.28 -8.86
CA GLY A 111 -7.07 24.19 -8.84
C GLY A 111 -6.52 22.97 -8.12
N ILE A 112 -5.31 22.55 -8.47
CA ILE A 112 -4.62 21.42 -7.83
C ILE A 112 -4.39 21.72 -6.34
N PHE A 113 -3.89 22.90 -6.00
CA PHE A 113 -3.61 23.30 -4.62
C PHE A 113 -4.87 23.28 -3.76
N ILE A 114 -5.96 23.91 -4.20
CA ILE A 114 -7.20 23.97 -3.42
C ILE A 114 -7.75 22.56 -3.18
N ILE A 115 -7.79 21.73 -4.22
CA ILE A 115 -8.33 20.36 -4.11
C ILE A 115 -7.45 19.51 -3.19
N THR A 116 -6.13 19.51 -3.39
CA THR A 116 -5.20 18.70 -2.60
C THR A 116 -5.10 19.17 -1.15
N PHE A 117 -5.07 20.48 -0.91
CA PHE A 117 -5.07 21.05 0.43
C PHE A 117 -6.36 20.72 1.18
N THR A 118 -7.51 20.95 0.55
CA THR A 118 -8.81 20.65 1.17
C THR A 118 -8.96 19.16 1.45
N ALA A 119 -8.61 18.30 0.49
CA ALA A 119 -8.64 16.85 0.66
C ALA A 119 -7.67 16.38 1.76
N GLY A 120 -6.47 16.96 1.85
CA GLY A 120 -5.49 16.66 2.90
C GLY A 120 -6.02 17.00 4.28
N VAL A 121 -6.53 18.23 4.45
CA VAL A 121 -7.14 18.67 5.72
C VAL A 121 -8.31 17.78 6.12
N LEU A 122 -9.23 17.49 5.19
CA LEU A 122 -10.36 16.59 5.44
C LEU A 122 -9.91 15.18 5.83
N THR A 123 -8.88 14.64 5.16
CA THR A 123 -8.29 13.33 5.48
C THR A 123 -7.76 13.31 6.91
N TYR A 124 -7.05 14.35 7.34
CA TYR A 124 -6.53 14.43 8.70
C TYR A 124 -7.66 14.37 9.75
N PHE A 125 -8.71 15.18 9.58
CA PHE A 125 -9.85 15.18 10.50
C PHE A 125 -10.67 13.89 10.45
N PHE A 126 -10.69 13.20 9.31
CA PHE A 126 -11.32 11.89 9.18
C PHE A 126 -10.55 10.80 9.95
N ILE A 127 -9.22 10.75 9.84
CA ILE A 127 -8.43 9.69 10.48
C ILE A 127 -8.25 9.89 11.98
N MET A 128 -8.20 11.14 12.45
CA MET A 128 -7.88 11.47 13.85
C MET A 128 -8.80 10.77 14.87
N PRO A 129 -10.14 10.78 14.74
CA PRO A 129 -11.02 10.04 15.65
C PRO A 129 -10.95 8.53 15.43
N LEU A 130 -10.58 8.08 14.23
CA LEU A 130 -10.52 6.66 13.89
C LEU A 130 -9.30 5.99 14.53
N THR A 131 -8.12 6.60 14.41
CA THR A 131 -6.88 6.08 15.02
C THR A 131 -6.96 6.08 16.54
N LYS A 132 -7.54 7.12 17.16
CA LYS A 132 -7.81 7.15 18.61
C LYS A 132 -8.68 6.00 19.11
N ARG A 133 -9.59 5.48 18.28
CA ARG A 133 -10.47 4.36 18.65
C ARG A 133 -9.84 3.00 18.38
N ILE A 134 -9.09 2.86 17.29
CA ILE A 134 -8.50 1.58 16.87
C ILE A 134 -7.21 1.29 17.65
N PHE A 135 -6.33 2.28 17.76
CA PHE A 135 -5.00 2.10 18.33
C PHE A 135 -4.95 2.64 19.77
N LYS A 136 -4.96 1.74 20.75
CA LYS A 136 -4.80 2.08 22.18
C LYS A 136 -3.34 2.43 22.56
N ARG A 137 -2.38 2.12 21.69
CA ARG A 137 -0.94 2.39 21.85
C ARG A 137 -0.38 2.94 20.53
N TYR A 138 0.65 3.79 20.63
CA TYR A 138 1.33 4.40 19.47
C TYR A 138 0.36 5.06 18.48
N GLU A 139 -0.59 5.81 19.04
CA GLU A 139 -1.70 6.37 18.29
C GLU A 139 -1.24 7.47 17.32
N ILE A 140 -0.26 8.28 17.71
CA ILE A 140 0.28 9.38 16.91
C ILE A 140 1.04 8.80 15.71
N GLU A 141 1.85 7.78 15.95
CA GLU A 141 2.66 7.08 14.96
C GLU A 141 1.76 6.42 13.92
N ASN A 142 0.72 5.70 14.34
CA ASN A 142 -0.27 5.14 13.42
C ASN A 142 -1.04 6.25 12.68
N ARG A 143 -1.44 7.34 13.35
CA ARG A 143 -2.16 8.45 12.70
C ARG A 143 -1.33 9.09 11.60
N VAL A 144 -0.08 9.44 11.88
CA VAL A 144 0.83 10.06 10.91
C VAL A 144 1.12 9.11 9.75
N ALA A 145 1.34 7.82 10.06
CA ALA A 145 1.56 6.79 9.05
C ALA A 145 0.36 6.62 8.10
N PHE A 146 -0.86 6.46 8.65
CA PHE A 146 -2.08 6.30 7.85
C PHE A 146 -2.45 7.59 7.10
N TYR A 147 -2.17 8.76 7.67
CA TYR A 147 -2.33 10.04 6.97
C TYR A 147 -1.55 10.05 5.67
N GLY A 148 -0.23 9.85 5.74
CA GLY A 148 0.63 9.88 4.57
C GLY A 148 0.30 8.79 3.55
N MET A 149 -0.14 7.61 4.02
CA MET A 149 -0.60 6.54 3.14
C MET A 149 -1.87 6.93 2.37
N LEU A 150 -2.87 7.51 3.04
CA LEU A 150 -4.16 7.86 2.43
C LEU A 150 -4.07 9.08 1.51
N THR A 151 -3.15 10.01 1.78
CA THR A 151 -2.94 11.19 0.92
C THR A 151 -2.03 10.91 -0.28
N CYS A 152 -1.27 9.81 -0.27
CA CYS A 152 -0.36 9.47 -1.35
C CYS A 152 -0.16 7.95 -1.48
N THR A 153 0.87 7.40 -0.83
CA THR A 153 1.25 5.99 -0.91
C THR A 153 1.84 5.54 0.42
N ILE A 154 1.92 4.22 0.66
CA ILE A 154 2.56 3.63 1.87
C ILE A 154 3.95 4.25 2.11
N SER A 155 4.66 4.46 1.02
CA SER A 155 5.93 5.16 0.88
C SER A 155 5.98 6.51 1.64
N THR A 156 5.04 7.40 1.36
CA THR A 156 4.91 8.70 2.03
C THR A 156 4.48 8.53 3.49
N GLY A 157 3.61 7.56 3.77
CA GLY A 157 3.24 7.21 5.15
C GLY A 157 4.45 6.81 6.00
N ILE A 158 5.38 6.02 5.45
CA ILE A 158 6.62 5.60 6.12
C ILE A 158 7.59 6.77 6.28
N ALA A 159 7.68 7.66 5.29
CA ALA A 159 8.50 8.86 5.39
C ALA A 159 8.05 9.75 6.57
N LEU A 160 6.74 10.00 6.70
CA LEU A 160 6.20 10.76 7.83
C LEU A 160 6.33 10.01 9.15
N LEU A 161 6.17 8.68 9.15
CA LEU A 161 6.35 7.86 10.35
C LEU A 161 7.77 7.95 10.89
N ARG A 162 8.80 8.03 10.04
CA ARG A 162 10.19 8.15 10.49
C ARG A 162 10.50 9.42 11.27
N GLU A 163 9.72 10.48 11.09
CA GLU A 163 9.88 11.71 11.88
C GLU A 163 9.45 11.52 13.34
N VAL A 164 8.51 10.59 13.60
CA VAL A 164 7.99 10.31 14.95
C VAL A 164 8.47 8.98 15.53
N ASP A 165 8.86 8.03 14.67
CA ASP A 165 9.41 6.71 14.99
C ASP A 165 10.55 6.36 14.00
N PRO A 166 11.77 6.90 14.20
CA PRO A 166 12.88 6.72 13.26
C PRO A 166 13.33 5.26 13.08
N ILE A 167 13.17 4.43 14.11
CA ILE A 167 13.65 3.03 14.16
C ILE A 167 12.53 2.04 13.80
N LEU A 168 11.29 2.52 13.62
CA LEU A 168 10.09 1.73 13.28
C LEU A 168 9.75 0.67 14.34
N GLU A 169 9.92 0.99 15.62
CA GLU A 169 9.70 0.06 16.74
C GLU A 169 8.22 -0.07 17.13
N THR A 170 7.40 0.95 16.85
CA THR A 170 6.01 1.03 17.31
C THR A 170 5.06 0.04 16.62
N GLY A 171 5.53 -0.63 15.57
CA GLY A 171 4.73 -1.53 14.74
C GLY A 171 3.77 -0.82 13.77
N ALA A 172 3.74 0.52 13.76
CA ALA A 172 2.91 1.31 12.84
C ALA A 172 3.25 1.01 11.37
N ALA A 173 4.53 0.84 11.04
CA ALA A 173 4.97 0.44 9.69
C ALA A 173 4.38 -0.91 9.25
N LYS A 174 4.26 -1.87 10.18
CA LYS A 174 3.64 -3.17 9.90
C LYS A 174 2.15 -3.02 9.64
N ASN A 175 1.46 -2.16 10.39
CA ASN A 175 0.02 -1.91 10.23
C ASN A 175 -0.33 -1.29 8.87
N LEU A 176 0.58 -0.53 8.24
CA LEU A 176 0.37 0.00 6.88
C LEU A 176 0.32 -1.10 5.81
N VAL A 177 1.03 -2.21 6.02
CA VAL A 177 1.19 -3.29 5.03
C VAL A 177 0.22 -4.45 5.33
N CYS A 178 -0.02 -4.74 6.60
CA CYS A 178 -0.91 -5.83 7.02
C CYS A 178 -2.39 -5.40 6.93
N GLY A 179 -3.09 -5.82 5.88
CA GLY A 179 -4.54 -5.61 5.76
C GLY A 179 -5.21 -6.42 4.65
N ILE A 180 -6.54 -6.53 4.71
CA ILE A 180 -7.41 -7.14 3.68
C ILE A 180 -7.65 -6.16 2.51
N SER A 181 -6.86 -5.08 2.45
CA SER A 181 -7.08 -3.92 1.59
C SER A 181 -7.07 -4.25 0.09
N ILE A 182 -6.47 -5.36 -0.33
CA ILE A 182 -6.45 -5.78 -1.74
C ILE A 182 -7.81 -6.32 -2.18
N ALA A 183 -8.43 -7.20 -1.37
CA ALA A 183 -9.73 -7.78 -1.70
C ALA A 183 -10.82 -6.69 -1.73
N ILE A 184 -10.65 -5.69 -0.87
CA ILE A 184 -11.48 -4.49 -0.84
C ILE A 184 -11.13 -3.57 -2.03
N GLY A 185 -9.85 -3.33 -2.31
CA GLY A 185 -9.40 -2.41 -3.36
C GLY A 185 -9.74 -2.84 -4.79
N LEU A 186 -9.88 -4.14 -5.07
CA LEU A 186 -10.08 -4.65 -6.43
C LEU A 186 -11.36 -4.09 -7.11
N PRO A 187 -12.54 -4.08 -6.47
CA PRO A 187 -13.71 -3.35 -6.96
C PRO A 187 -13.48 -1.85 -7.19
N LEU A 188 -12.70 -1.19 -6.34
CA LEU A 188 -12.46 0.26 -6.45
C LEU A 188 -11.65 0.60 -7.69
N ILE A 189 -10.72 -0.26 -8.13
CA ILE A 189 -9.91 -0.06 -9.34
C ILE A 189 -10.79 0.03 -10.59
N ILE A 190 -11.86 -0.77 -10.66
CA ILE A 190 -12.81 -0.73 -11.77
C ILE A 190 -13.52 0.63 -11.80
N ILE A 191 -13.97 1.10 -10.64
CA ILE A 191 -14.65 2.39 -10.50
C ILE A 191 -13.70 3.55 -10.88
N LEU A 192 -12.43 3.47 -10.47
CA LEU A 192 -11.39 4.48 -10.77
C LEU A 192 -11.06 4.61 -12.26
N ASN A 193 -11.36 3.60 -13.08
CA ASN A 193 -11.16 3.68 -14.54
C ASN A 193 -12.32 4.35 -15.28
N LEU A 194 -13.49 4.53 -14.65
CA LEU A 194 -14.66 5.14 -15.29
C LEU A 194 -14.40 6.56 -15.83
N PRO A 195 -13.63 7.43 -15.16
CA PRO A 195 -13.26 8.72 -15.74
C PRO A 195 -12.39 8.62 -17.00
N ALA A 196 -11.46 7.67 -17.06
CA ALA A 196 -10.67 7.43 -18.26
C ALA A 196 -11.57 6.97 -19.43
N PHE A 197 -12.57 6.12 -19.15
CA PHE A 197 -13.61 5.77 -20.11
C PHE A 197 -14.47 6.96 -20.54
N SER A 198 -14.75 7.90 -19.64
CA SER A 198 -15.46 9.14 -19.98
C SER A 198 -14.72 9.96 -21.03
N ILE A 199 -13.39 10.06 -20.87
CA ILE A 199 -12.52 10.81 -21.79
C ILE A 199 -12.44 10.10 -23.16
N SER A 200 -12.25 8.77 -23.16
CA SER A 200 -12.10 8.00 -24.41
C SER A 200 -13.39 7.88 -25.22
N THR A 201 -14.56 7.88 -24.55
CA THR A 201 -15.87 7.76 -25.21
C THR A 201 -16.58 9.10 -25.44
N GLY A 202 -16.04 10.20 -24.90
CA GLY A 202 -16.67 11.53 -24.94
C GLY A 202 -17.97 11.65 -24.13
N ARG A 203 -18.32 10.64 -23.32
CA ARG A 203 -19.58 10.60 -22.56
C ARG A 203 -19.34 10.93 -21.09
N ASN A 204 -19.61 12.19 -20.71
CA ASN A 204 -19.48 12.69 -19.34
C ASN A 204 -20.32 11.96 -18.28
N ILE A 205 -21.29 11.14 -18.70
CA ILE A 205 -22.13 10.34 -17.79
C ILE A 205 -21.27 9.39 -16.92
N PHE A 206 -20.15 8.89 -17.45
CA PHE A 206 -19.28 7.95 -16.73
C PHE A 206 -18.56 8.61 -15.56
N ASN A 207 -18.26 9.91 -15.64
CA ASN A 207 -17.70 10.67 -14.51
C ASN A 207 -18.68 10.75 -13.33
N PHE A 208 -19.96 11.03 -13.62
CA PHE A 208 -20.99 11.09 -12.59
C PHE A 208 -21.25 9.73 -11.96
N PHE A 209 -21.35 8.67 -12.76
CA PHE A 209 -21.47 7.31 -12.24
C PHE A 209 -20.26 6.92 -11.38
N GLY A 210 -19.04 7.26 -11.82
CA GLY A 210 -17.82 7.03 -11.05
C GLY A 210 -17.87 7.70 -9.68
N LEU A 211 -18.21 9.00 -9.63
CA LEU A 211 -18.33 9.74 -8.38
C LEU A 211 -19.37 9.13 -7.43
N ILE A 212 -20.56 8.82 -7.94
CA ILE A 212 -21.65 8.23 -7.14
C ILE A 212 -21.23 6.86 -6.58
N LEU A 213 -20.64 6.00 -7.42
CA LEU A 213 -20.15 4.69 -7.01
C LEU A 213 -19.06 4.80 -5.93
N MET A 214 -18.12 5.74 -6.07
CA MET A 214 -17.09 5.98 -5.05
C MET A 214 -17.69 6.44 -3.72
N LEU A 215 -18.69 7.33 -3.74
CA LEU A 215 -19.38 7.79 -2.53
C LEU A 215 -20.16 6.67 -1.85
N ILE A 216 -20.91 5.87 -2.61
CA ILE A 216 -21.65 4.71 -2.10
C ILE A 216 -20.69 3.71 -1.49
N TYR A 217 -19.60 3.41 -2.19
CA TYR A 217 -18.57 2.49 -1.73
C TYR A 217 -17.94 2.99 -0.42
N GLY A 218 -17.53 4.26 -0.36
CA GLY A 218 -17.01 4.87 0.86
C GLY A 218 -17.99 4.83 2.04
N LEU A 219 -19.27 5.15 1.80
CA LEU A 219 -20.32 5.09 2.81
C LEU A 219 -20.54 3.67 3.33
N LEU A 220 -20.56 2.67 2.45
CA LEU A 220 -20.72 1.27 2.81
C LEU A 220 -19.58 0.82 3.75
N PHE A 221 -18.33 1.13 3.42
CA PHE A 221 -17.19 0.80 4.30
C PHE A 221 -17.21 1.57 5.61
N PHE A 222 -17.65 2.83 5.59
CA PHE A 222 -17.81 3.60 6.82
C PHE A 222 -18.85 2.98 7.76
N ILE A 223 -19.99 2.52 7.23
CA ILE A 223 -21.05 1.85 8.01
C ILE A 223 -20.55 0.51 8.55
N ILE A 224 -19.90 -0.31 7.72
CA ILE A 224 -19.31 -1.59 8.15
C ILE A 224 -18.28 -1.35 9.25
N GLY A 225 -17.36 -0.40 9.05
CA GLY A 225 -16.33 -0.04 10.03
C GLY A 225 -16.92 0.43 11.35
N LYS A 226 -17.96 1.28 11.31
CA LYS A 226 -18.67 1.74 12.51
C LYS A 226 -19.34 0.58 13.27
N THR A 227 -19.93 -0.36 12.55
CA THR A 227 -20.60 -1.54 13.13
C THR A 227 -19.59 -2.48 13.78
N PHE A 228 -18.45 -2.70 13.12
CA PHE A 228 -17.34 -3.49 13.65
C PHE A 228 -16.75 -2.87 14.92
N LEU A 229 -16.51 -1.55 14.92
CA LEU A 229 -16.00 -0.83 16.10
C LEU A 229 -16.98 -0.86 17.28
N LYS A 230 -18.29 -0.77 17.03
CA LYS A 230 -19.29 -0.94 18.10
C LYS A 230 -19.23 -2.33 18.74
N LYS A 231 -19.05 -3.38 17.93
CA LYS A 231 -18.94 -4.75 18.42
C LYS A 231 -17.69 -4.96 19.29
N LEU A 232 -16.58 -4.31 18.94
CA LEU A 232 -15.33 -4.35 19.72
C LEU A 232 -15.40 -3.64 21.07
N ASN A 233 -16.21 -2.58 21.19
CA ASN A 233 -16.39 -1.86 22.46
C ASN A 233 -17.40 -2.53 23.41
N ASN A 234 -18.22 -3.45 22.91
CA ASN A 234 -19.23 -4.17 23.69
C ASN A 234 -18.74 -5.55 24.20
N ASN A 235 -17.49 -5.92 23.90
CA ASN A 235 -16.80 -7.11 24.39
C ASN A 235 -15.60 -6.68 25.25
#